data_AF-A0A947UKD2-F1
#
_entry.id   AF-A0A947UKD2-F1
#
_cell.length_a   1.000
_cell.length_b   1.000
_cell.length_c   1.000
_cell.angle_alpha   90.00
_cell.angle_beta   90.00
_cell.angle_gamma   90.00
#
_symmetry.space_group_name_H-M   'P 1'
#
loop_
_entity.id
_entity.type
_entity.pdbx_description
1 polymer ?
#
loop_
_entity_poly.entity_id
_entity_poly.type
_entity_poly.pdbx_seq_one_letter_code
_entity_poly.pdbx_strand_id
1 'polypeptide(L)'
;MRKASLTIALVSMFLLAASSVQAVRIKDMASFKGVRGNQLVGYGLVVGLNGTGDKSATTFTVQGLTNMLTRMGVRVTPDQVKVKNVAAV
;
A
#
# COMPACT_ATOMS: atom_id res chain seq x y z
N MET A 1 23.54 -53.40 -0.60
CA MET A 1 22.28 -52.87 -1.18
C MET A 1 21.21 -52.58 -0.12
N ARG A 2 20.84 -53.54 0.76
CA ARG A 2 19.78 -53.35 1.79
C ARG A 2 19.98 -52.17 2.76
N LYS A 3 21.21 -51.89 3.21
CA LYS A 3 21.51 -50.77 4.12
C LYS A 3 21.31 -49.40 3.44
N ALA A 4 21.67 -49.28 2.16
CA ALA A 4 21.48 -48.07 1.37
C ALA A 4 19.99 -47.79 1.11
N SER A 5 19.19 -48.83 0.87
CA SER A 5 17.73 -48.74 0.74
C SER A 5 17.08 -48.21 2.02
N LEU A 6 17.54 -48.69 3.17
CA LEU A 6 17.00 -48.27 4.47
C LEU A 6 17.36 -46.81 4.81
N THR A 7 18.59 -46.39 4.51
CA THR A 7 19.00 -44.98 4.70
C THR A 7 18.24 -44.03 3.79
N ILE A 8 17.97 -44.42 2.54
CA ILE A 8 17.18 -43.60 1.61
C ILE A 8 15.73 -43.47 2.09
N ALA A 9 15.13 -44.58 2.56
CA ALA A 9 13.78 -44.56 3.13
C ALA A 9 13.68 -43.65 4.36
N LEU A 10 14.69 -43.68 5.24
CA LEU A 10 14.72 -42.84 6.44
C LEU A 10 14.84 -41.35 6.12
N VAL A 11 15.68 -40.99 5.14
CA VAL A 11 15.85 -39.60 4.70
C VAL A 11 14.59 -39.09 4.00
N SER A 12 13.95 -39.93 3.17
CA SER A 12 12.69 -39.58 2.50
C SER A 12 11.56 -39.33 3.50
N MET A 13 11.47 -40.18 4.54
CA MET A 13 10.50 -39.98 5.63
C MET A 13 10.75 -38.69 6.41
N PHE A 14 12.01 -38.31 6.63
CA PHE A 14 12.36 -37.06 7.30
C PHE A 14 12.02 -35.82 6.46
N LEU A 15 12.21 -35.90 5.14
CA LEU A 15 11.83 -34.82 4.21
C LEU A 15 10.32 -34.60 4.15
N LEU A 16 9.53 -35.68 4.23
CA LEU A 16 8.06 -35.61 4.26
C LEU A 16 7.51 -35.08 5.59
N ALA A 17 8.30 -35.16 6.66
CA ALA A 17 7.94 -34.63 7.98
C ALA A 17 8.22 -33.12 8.14
N ALA A 18 8.86 -32.48 7.16
CA ALA A 18 9.11 -31.05 7.18
C ALA A 18 7.80 -30.28 6.90
N SER A 19 7.22 -29.68 7.94
CA SER A 19 6.07 -28.80 7.82
C SER A 19 6.47 -27.40 7.36
N SER A 20 5.55 -26.68 6.71
CA SER A 20 5.78 -25.30 6.30
C SER A 20 5.83 -24.36 7.51
N VAL A 21 6.90 -23.59 7.62
CA VAL A 21 7.02 -22.56 8.66
C VAL A 21 6.12 -21.37 8.30
N GLN A 22 5.14 -21.11 9.15
CA GLN A 22 4.28 -19.92 9.08
C GLN A 22 4.99 -18.77 9.82
N ALA A 23 5.82 -18.01 9.09
CA ALA A 23 6.44 -16.83 9.65
C ALA A 23 5.44 -15.67 9.70
N VAL A 24 5.09 -15.21 10.90
CA VAL A 24 4.28 -14.01 11.12
C VAL A 24 5.22 -12.83 11.40
N ARG A 25 4.93 -11.66 10.81
CA ARG A 25 5.76 -10.48 11.07
C ARG A 25 5.50 -9.99 12.48
N ILE A 26 6.55 -9.66 13.22
CA ILE A 26 6.44 -9.16 14.61
C ILE A 26 5.49 -7.94 14.69
N LYS A 27 5.51 -7.05 13.68
CA LYS A 27 4.61 -5.88 13.60
C LYS A 27 3.12 -6.23 13.49
N ASP A 28 2.79 -7.46 13.08
CA ASP A 28 1.41 -7.93 12.98
C ASP A 28 0.93 -8.53 14.33
N MET A 29 1.84 -8.84 15.26
CA MET A 29 1.55 -9.44 16.58
C MET A 29 1.82 -8.50 17.77
N ALA A 30 2.58 -7.43 17.56
CA ALA A 30 2.98 -6.51 18.61
C ALA A 30 2.58 -5.08 18.27
N SER A 31 2.03 -4.38 19.25
CA SER A 31 1.74 -2.95 19.19
C SER A 31 2.68 -2.17 20.10
N PHE A 32 3.03 -0.95 19.70
CA PHE A 32 3.86 -0.09 20.52
C PHE A 32 3.05 0.46 21.70
N LYS A 33 3.50 0.18 22.92
CA LYS A 33 2.87 0.68 24.15
C LYS A 33 2.98 2.21 24.19
N GLY A 34 1.85 2.90 24.34
CA GLY A 34 1.79 4.37 24.46
C GLY A 34 1.64 5.12 23.13
N VAL A 35 1.53 4.43 22.00
CA VAL A 35 1.22 5.08 20.72
C VAL A 35 -0.28 5.41 20.67
N ARG A 36 -0.59 6.71 20.72
CA ARG A 36 -1.93 7.21 20.41
C ARG A 36 -2.07 7.31 18.90
N GLY A 37 -3.14 6.74 18.36
CA GLY A 37 -3.50 6.99 16.97
C GLY A 37 -3.78 8.47 16.78
N ASN A 38 -3.14 9.09 15.78
CA ASN A 38 -3.51 10.42 15.32
C ASN A 38 -4.50 10.25 14.17
N GLN A 39 -5.74 10.65 14.38
CA GLN A 39 -6.72 10.64 13.29
C GLN A 39 -6.34 11.73 12.31
N LEU A 40 -5.83 11.32 11.17
CA LEU A 40 -5.54 12.23 10.07
C LEU A 40 -6.84 12.44 9.30
N VAL A 41 -7.36 13.65 9.37
CA VAL A 41 -8.42 14.12 8.47
C VAL A 41 -7.73 14.93 7.40
N GLY A 42 -7.81 14.48 6.16
CA GLY A 42 -7.15 15.12 5.02
C GLY A 42 -7.79 14.71 3.71
N TYR A 43 -7.55 15.51 2.67
CA TYR A 43 -7.95 15.21 1.29
C TYR A 43 -6.82 14.42 0.62
N GLY A 44 -7.10 13.20 0.16
CA GLY A 44 -6.18 12.42 -0.66
C GLY A 44 -6.33 12.81 -2.14
N LEU A 45 -5.22 12.89 -2.87
CA LEU A 45 -5.20 13.06 -4.31
C LEU A 45 -4.49 11.86 -4.95
N VAL A 46 -5.19 11.13 -5.80
CA VAL A 46 -4.63 10.04 -6.60
C VAL A 46 -4.47 10.53 -8.03
N VAL A 47 -3.24 10.52 -8.55
CA VAL A 47 -2.90 10.99 -9.90
C VAL A 47 -2.49 9.82 -10.80
N GLY A 48 -2.58 9.99 -12.13
CA GLY A 48 -2.06 9.00 -13.09
C GLY A 48 -3.01 7.85 -13.40
N LEU A 49 -4.32 8.03 -13.18
CA LEU A 49 -5.32 7.02 -13.49
C LEU A 49 -5.47 6.82 -15.01
N ASN A 50 -5.77 5.58 -15.44
CA ASN A 50 -5.92 5.22 -16.86
C ASN A 50 -7.26 5.71 -17.43
N GLY A 51 -7.48 7.02 -17.48
CA GLY A 51 -8.70 7.60 -18.03
C GLY A 51 -9.95 7.54 -17.12
N THR A 52 -9.83 6.91 -15.94
CA THR A 52 -10.92 6.70 -14.98
C THR A 52 -10.97 7.73 -13.85
N GLY A 53 -10.02 8.66 -13.79
CA GLY A 53 -10.01 9.73 -12.80
C GLY A 53 -10.96 10.87 -13.16
N ASP A 54 -11.11 11.81 -12.23
CA ASP A 54 -11.97 12.97 -12.43
C ASP A 54 -11.43 13.90 -13.54
N LYS A 55 -12.38 14.60 -14.15
CA LYS A 55 -12.16 15.66 -15.14
C LYS A 55 -12.35 17.03 -14.47
N SER A 56 -11.90 18.09 -15.12
CA SER A 56 -11.95 19.49 -14.62
C SER A 56 -13.32 20.00 -14.14
N ALA A 57 -14.42 19.27 -14.33
CA ALA A 57 -15.74 19.61 -13.79
C ALA A 57 -15.91 19.27 -12.30
N THR A 58 -14.95 18.58 -11.67
CA THR A 58 -15.00 18.23 -10.24
C THR A 58 -14.34 19.32 -9.38
N THR A 59 -15.16 20.21 -8.81
CA THR A 59 -14.70 21.35 -8.01
C THR A 59 -13.82 20.93 -6.82
N PHE A 60 -14.13 19.81 -6.18
CA PHE A 60 -13.38 19.30 -5.03
C PHE A 60 -11.96 18.85 -5.41
N THR A 61 -11.79 18.17 -6.55
CA THR A 61 -10.50 17.68 -7.04
C THR A 61 -9.60 18.83 -7.50
N VAL A 62 -10.18 19.84 -8.18
CA VAL A 62 -9.45 21.05 -8.59
C VAL A 62 -8.99 21.87 -7.37
N GLN A 63 -9.88 22.07 -6.39
CA GLN A 63 -9.55 22.83 -5.18
C GLN A 63 -8.50 22.10 -4.34
N GLY A 64 -8.62 20.77 -4.21
CA GLY A 64 -7.63 19.94 -3.53
C GLY A 64 -6.24 20.06 -4.15
N LEU A 65 -6.15 19.95 -5.48
CA LEU A 65 -4.89 20.08 -6.21
C LEU A 65 -4.28 21.48 -6.08
N THR A 66 -5.11 22.52 -6.19
CA THR A 66 -4.70 23.93 -6.00
C THR A 66 -4.09 24.15 -4.61
N ASN A 67 -4.73 23.61 -3.57
CA ASN A 67 -4.23 23.68 -2.20
C ASN A 67 -2.91 22.91 -2.02
N MET A 68 -2.78 21.74 -2.65
CA MET A 68 -1.54 20.94 -2.62
C MET A 68 -0.37 21.68 -3.28
N LEU A 69 -0.58 22.23 -4.48
CA LEU A 69 0.40 23.05 -5.18
C LEU A 69 0.81 24.27 -4.36
N THR A 70 -0.15 24.95 -3.72
CA THR A 70 0.13 26.11 -2.86
C THR A 70 1.01 25.73 -1.67
N ARG A 71 0.77 24.56 -1.05
CA ARG A 71 1.62 24.04 0.05
C ARG A 71 3.03 23.68 -0.41
N MET A 72 3.21 23.32 -1.69
CA MET A 72 4.51 23.08 -2.31
C MET A 72 5.21 24.36 -2.78
N GLY A 73 4.64 25.54 -2.50
CA GLY A 73 5.19 26.84 -2.90
C GLY A 73 4.75 27.32 -4.28
N VAL A 74 3.87 26.58 -4.95
CA VAL A 74 3.35 26.91 -6.29
C VAL A 74 1.97 27.54 -6.16
N ARG A 75 1.89 28.87 -6.32
CA ARG A 75 0.62 29.62 -6.28
C ARG A 75 -0.08 29.52 -7.62
N VAL A 76 -1.26 28.90 -7.62
CA VAL A 76 -2.14 28.78 -8.79
C VAL A 76 -3.57 29.07 -8.36
N THR A 77 -4.37 29.66 -9.25
CA THR A 77 -5.81 29.80 -9.02
C THR A 77 -6.54 28.56 -9.54
N PRO A 78 -7.71 28.18 -8.99
CA PRO A 78 -8.46 27.02 -9.46
C PRO A 78 -8.73 27.03 -10.97
N ASP A 79 -8.96 28.20 -11.54
CA ASP A 79 -9.24 28.39 -12.98
C ASP A 79 -8.04 28.09 -13.88
N GLN A 80 -6.82 28.16 -13.33
CA GLN A 80 -5.57 27.84 -14.03
C GLN A 80 -5.27 26.33 -14.02
N VAL A 81 -6.00 25.54 -13.23
CA VAL A 81 -5.74 24.12 -13.02
C VAL A 81 -6.74 23.28 -13.79
N LYS A 82 -6.29 22.62 -14.87
CA LYS A 82 -7.09 21.62 -15.59
C LYS A 82 -6.67 20.22 -15.15
N VAL A 83 -7.58 19.50 -14.50
CA VAL A 83 -7.37 18.09 -14.12
C VAL A 83 -7.86 17.15 -15.21
N LYS A 84 -6.99 16.20 -15.57
CA LYS A 84 -7.32 15.07 -16.44
C LYS A 84 -6.75 13.82 -15.77
N ASN A 85 -7.63 12.96 -15.26
CA ASN A 85 -7.30 11.69 -14.62
C ASN A 85 -6.70 11.80 -13.21
N VAL A 86 -7.30 12.64 -12.36
CA VAL A 86 -6.98 12.75 -10.93
C VAL A 86 -8.25 12.47 -10.14
N ALA A 87 -8.19 11.69 -9.06
CA ALA A 87 -9.34 11.45 -8.18
C ALA A 87 -9.06 11.97 -6.77
N ALA A 88 -10.05 12.64 -6.17
CA ALA A 88 -10.03 12.98 -4.75
C ALA A 88 -10.63 11.84 -3.91
N VAL A 89 -10.00 11.50 -2.78
CA VAL A 89 -10.42 10.43 -1.85
C VAL A 89 -10.39 10.87 -0.40
#